data_AF-A0A935H1M6-F1
#
_entry.id   AF-A0A935H1M6-F1
#
_cell.length_a   1.000
_cell.length_b   1.000
_cell.length_c   1.000
_cell.angle_alpha   90.00
_cell.angle_beta   90.00
_cell.angle_gamma   90.00
#
_symmetry.space_group_name_H-M   'P 1'
#
loop_
_entity.id
_entity.type
_entity.pdbx_description
1 polymer ?
#
loop_
_entity_poly.entity_id
_entity_poly.type
_entity_poly.pdbx_seq_one_letter_code
_entity_poly.pdbx_strand_id
1 'polypeptide(L)'
;MSELRSIELAIELATRKRDEFAKAVARVEKTLQFAQNQMNQLEGYAAETDARWIRSGSEGRSVEMLRHHYQFMERLQHAIGLQSGVITNTGLQVESAKRVLLQAEYRLAGLNQVLKTRQSDLVLVERRREQRQTDEFAAMLHARKTHPSRTGELP
;
A
#
# COMPACT_ATOMS: atom_id res chain seq x y z
N MET A 1 14.59 -5.99 25.96
CA MET A 1 14.32 -7.21 25.14
C MET A 1 12.83 -7.44 24.89
N SER A 2 11.96 -7.50 25.92
CA SER A 2 10.50 -7.71 25.73
C SER A 2 9.81 -6.61 24.90
N GLU A 3 10.13 -5.33 25.15
CA GLU A 3 9.60 -4.18 24.40
C GLU A 3 9.96 -4.23 22.90
N LEU A 4 11.21 -4.53 22.55
CA LEU A 4 11.63 -4.66 21.14
C LEU A 4 10.83 -5.74 20.41
N ARG A 5 10.67 -6.90 21.05
CA ARG A 5 9.90 -8.02 20.49
C ARG A 5 8.43 -7.65 20.26
N SER A 6 7.86 -6.80 21.12
CA SER A 6 6.50 -6.30 20.94
C SER A 6 6.37 -5.38 19.72
N ILE A 7 7.37 -4.53 19.46
CA ILE A 7 7.41 -3.63 18.30
C ILE A 7 7.62 -4.44 17.01
N GLU A 8 8.51 -5.43 17.03
CA GLU A 8 8.72 -6.34 15.90
C GLU A 8 7.43 -7.09 15.53
N LEU A 9 6.69 -7.60 16.52
CA LEU A 9 5.39 -8.24 16.29
C LEU A 9 4.36 -7.24 15.71
N ALA A 10 4.35 -6.00 16.19
CA ALA A 10 3.48 -4.96 15.67
C ALA A 10 3.81 -4.61 14.21
N ILE A 11 5.10 -4.60 13.84
CA ILE A 11 5.57 -4.41 12.45
C ILE A 11 5.09 -5.58 11.59
N GLU A 12 5.23 -6.82 12.05
CA GLU A 12 4.77 -8.00 11.32
C GLU A 12 3.26 -7.93 11.04
N LEU A 13 2.46 -7.59 12.06
CA LEU A 13 1.02 -7.41 11.90
C LEU A 13 0.68 -6.26 10.95
N ALA A 14 1.37 -5.12 11.05
CA ALA A 14 1.17 -3.98 10.16
C ALA A 14 1.54 -4.30 8.70
N THR A 15 2.59 -5.09 8.50
CA THR A 15 3.06 -5.59 7.19
C THR A 15 1.98 -6.43 6.53
N ARG A 16 1.44 -7.41 7.27
CA ARG A 16 0.34 -8.28 6.80
C ARG A 16 -0.90 -7.45 6.43
N LYS A 17 -1.30 -6.50 7.26
CA LYS A 17 -2.44 -5.61 6.98
C LYS A 17 -2.22 -4.77 5.72
N ARG A 18 -1.04 -4.19 5.55
CA ARG A 18 -0.67 -3.44 4.33
C ARG A 18 -0.77 -4.34 3.09
N ASP A 19 -0.32 -5.60 3.18
CA ASP A 19 -0.44 -6.55 2.07
C ASP A 19 -1.88 -6.93 1.74
N GLU A 20 -2.74 -7.07 2.76
CA GLU A 20 -4.18 -7.28 2.58
C GLU A 20 -4.82 -6.09 1.85
N PHE A 21 -4.49 -4.86 2.23
CA PHE A 21 -4.99 -3.67 1.54
C PHE A 21 -4.44 -3.54 0.11
N ALA A 22 -3.18 -3.92 -0.13
CA ALA A 22 -2.61 -3.94 -1.47
C ALA A 22 -3.36 -4.93 -2.38
N LYS A 23 -3.69 -6.13 -1.86
CA LYS A 23 -4.55 -7.09 -2.57
C LYS A 23 -5.96 -6.55 -2.82
N ALA A 24 -6.52 -5.81 -1.87
CA ALA A 24 -7.82 -5.17 -2.04
C ALA A 24 -7.81 -4.13 -3.16
N VAL A 25 -6.79 -3.25 -3.21
CA VAL A 25 -6.59 -2.29 -4.30
C VAL A 25 -6.52 -3.02 -5.64
N ALA A 26 -5.66 -4.03 -5.77
CA ALA A 26 -5.50 -4.79 -7.01
C ALA A 26 -6.82 -5.45 -7.47
N ARG A 27 -7.64 -5.93 -6.53
CA ARG A 27 -8.97 -6.50 -6.84
C ARG A 27 -9.91 -5.44 -7.41
N VAL A 28 -10.00 -4.26 -6.79
CA VAL A 28 -10.91 -3.20 -7.25
C VAL A 28 -10.42 -2.60 -8.58
N GLU A 29 -9.11 -2.46 -8.78
CA GLU A 29 -8.53 -2.03 -10.06
C GLU A 29 -8.86 -3.00 -11.19
N LYS A 30 -8.81 -4.31 -10.92
CA LYS A 30 -9.25 -5.33 -11.89
C LYS A 30 -10.73 -5.19 -12.23
N THR A 31 -11.58 -4.88 -11.25
CA THR A 31 -13.00 -4.59 -11.47
C THR A 31 -13.20 -3.34 -12.32
N LEU A 32 -12.44 -2.27 -12.08
CA LEU A 32 -12.48 -1.06 -12.90
C LEU A 32 -12.08 -1.35 -14.34
N GLN A 33 -10.99 -2.09 -14.54
CA GLN A 33 -10.54 -2.48 -15.87
C GLN A 33 -11.60 -3.31 -16.60
N PHE A 34 -12.25 -4.24 -15.91
CA PHE A 34 -13.34 -5.01 -16.48
C PHE A 34 -14.51 -4.12 -16.90
N ALA A 35 -14.92 -3.17 -16.05
CA ALA A 35 -15.97 -2.23 -16.36
C ALA A 35 -15.63 -1.35 -17.58
N GLN A 36 -14.39 -0.88 -17.69
CA GLN A 36 -13.92 -0.11 -18.84
C GLN A 36 -13.93 -0.95 -20.12
N ASN A 37 -13.50 -2.22 -20.04
CA ASN A 37 -13.54 -3.12 -21.19
C ASN A 37 -14.98 -3.36 -21.68
N GLN A 38 -15.93 -3.52 -20.77
CA GLN A 38 -17.36 -3.64 -21.11
C GLN A 38 -17.89 -2.36 -21.78
N MET A 39 -17.50 -1.18 -21.32
CA MET A 39 -17.87 0.08 -21.97
C MET A 39 -17.37 0.12 -23.42
N ASN A 40 -16.08 -0.20 -23.62
CA ASN A 40 -15.49 -0.22 -24.96
C ASN A 40 -16.23 -1.21 -25.88
N GLN A 41 -16.70 -2.34 -25.36
CA GLN A 41 -17.53 -3.29 -26.11
C GLN A 41 -18.90 -2.72 -26.49
N LEU A 42 -19.58 -2.03 -25.56
CA LEU A 42 -20.87 -1.39 -25.83
C LEU A 42 -20.75 -0.28 -26.88
N GLU A 43 -19.73 0.58 -26.75
CA GLU A 43 -19.46 1.66 -27.71
C GLU A 43 -19.08 1.12 -29.08
N GLY A 44 -18.22 0.09 -29.13
CA GLY A 44 -17.86 -0.59 -30.37
C GLY A 44 -19.07 -1.23 -31.05
N TYR A 45 -19.93 -1.88 -30.28
CA TYR A 45 -21.15 -2.49 -30.80
C TYR A 45 -22.16 -1.45 -31.32
N ALA A 46 -22.28 -0.30 -30.63
CA ALA A 46 -23.10 0.82 -31.09
C ALA A 46 -22.62 1.33 -32.46
N ALA A 47 -21.33 1.65 -32.55
CA ALA A 47 -20.73 2.16 -33.78
C ALA A 47 -20.84 1.18 -34.96
N GLU A 48 -20.63 -0.12 -34.71
CA GLU A 48 -20.74 -1.14 -35.75
C GLU A 48 -22.19 -1.31 -36.24
N THR A 49 -23.15 -1.24 -35.31
CA THR A 49 -24.58 -1.35 -35.63
C THR A 49 -25.08 -0.17 -36.45
N ASP A 50 -24.69 1.05 -36.07
CA ASP A 50 -25.00 2.26 -36.83
C ASP A 50 -24.35 2.23 -38.22
N ALA A 51 -23.08 1.82 -38.32
CA ALA A 51 -22.38 1.74 -39.59
C ALA A 51 -23.00 0.68 -40.53
N ARG A 52 -23.44 -0.47 -40.00
CA ARG A 52 -24.21 -1.46 -40.77
C ARG A 52 -25.55 -0.87 -41.23
N TRP A 53 -26.27 -0.20 -40.34
CA TRP A 53 -27.55 0.42 -40.65
C TRP A 53 -27.45 1.47 -41.76
N ILE A 54 -26.39 2.28 -41.77
CA ILE A 54 -26.14 3.26 -42.85
C ILE A 54 -25.79 2.55 -44.17
N ARG A 55 -24.92 1.54 -44.13
CA ARG A 55 -24.47 0.80 -45.32
C ARG A 55 -25.58 0.00 -46.02
N SER A 56 -26.57 -0.50 -45.29
CA SER A 56 -27.60 -1.38 -45.86
C SER A 56 -28.61 -0.72 -46.81
N GLY A 57 -28.49 0.59 -47.13
CA GLY A 57 -29.32 1.30 -48.12
C GLY A 57 -30.83 1.42 -47.81
N SER A 58 -31.52 2.41 -48.38
CA SER A 58 -32.95 2.69 -48.14
C SER A 58 -33.94 1.78 -48.87
N GLU A 59 -33.48 0.93 -49.78
CA GLU A 59 -34.34 0.08 -50.60
C GLU A 59 -34.92 -1.09 -49.78
N GLY A 60 -36.23 -1.08 -49.56
CA GLY A 60 -36.97 -2.20 -48.98
C GLY A 60 -37.11 -2.24 -47.45
N ARG A 61 -36.73 -1.19 -46.70
CA ARG A 61 -36.90 -1.18 -45.23
C ARG A 61 -38.35 -0.98 -44.83
N SER A 62 -38.89 -1.89 -44.02
CA SER A 62 -40.18 -1.69 -43.37
C SER A 62 -40.10 -0.64 -42.27
N VAL A 63 -41.18 0.11 -42.06
CA VAL A 63 -41.32 1.07 -40.94
C VAL A 63 -41.11 0.39 -39.59
N GLU A 64 -41.46 -0.90 -39.49
CA GLU A 64 -41.24 -1.72 -38.31
C GLU A 64 -39.75 -1.96 -38.01
N MET A 65 -38.92 -2.21 -39.02
CA MET A 65 -37.47 -2.37 -38.86
C MET A 65 -36.81 -1.07 -38.38
N LEU A 66 -37.26 0.09 -38.89
CA LEU A 66 -36.85 1.41 -38.40
C LEU A 66 -37.15 1.58 -36.90
N ARG A 67 -38.39 1.26 -36.49
CA ARG A 67 -38.81 1.36 -35.09
C ARG A 67 -37.95 0.47 -34.18
N HIS A 68 -37.69 -0.76 -34.59
CA HIS A 68 -36.85 -1.68 -33.81
C HIS A 68 -35.41 -1.21 -33.68
N HIS A 69 -34.82 -0.66 -34.75
CA HIS A 69 -33.48 -0.09 -34.70
C HIS A 69 -33.38 1.04 -33.67
N TYR A 70 -34.28 2.03 -33.73
CA TYR A 70 -34.28 3.14 -32.76
C TYR A 70 -34.51 2.67 -31.32
N GLN A 71 -35.46 1.76 -31.09
CA GLN A 71 -35.69 1.18 -29.76
C GLN A 71 -34.47 0.43 -29.22
N PHE A 72 -33.76 -0.28 -30.10
CA PHE A 72 -32.53 -0.96 -29.72
C PHE A 72 -31.42 0.03 -29.36
N MET A 73 -31.23 1.07 -30.18
CA MET A 73 -30.23 2.11 -29.92
C MET A 73 -30.51 2.88 -28.63
N GLU A 74 -31.78 3.19 -28.33
CA GLU A 74 -32.17 3.81 -27.07
C GLU A 74 -31.78 2.95 -25.86
N ARG A 75 -32.05 1.64 -25.93
CA ARG A 75 -31.63 0.69 -24.86
C ARG A 75 -30.12 0.61 -24.72
N LEU A 76 -29.39 0.62 -25.84
CA LEU A 76 -27.93 0.57 -25.84
C LEU A 76 -27.34 1.84 -25.22
N GLN A 77 -27.87 3.01 -25.56
CA GLN A 77 -27.47 4.28 -24.97
C GLN A 77 -27.77 4.33 -23.46
N HIS A 78 -28.92 3.81 -23.04
CA HIS A 78 -29.23 3.66 -21.62
C HIS A 78 -28.24 2.73 -20.91
N ALA A 79 -27.89 1.58 -21.50
CA ALA A 79 -26.90 0.67 -20.95
C ALA A 79 -25.50 1.31 -20.84
N ILE A 80 -25.08 2.11 -21.83
CA ILE A 80 -23.86 2.92 -21.78
C ILE A 80 -23.93 3.91 -20.60
N GLY A 81 -25.06 4.60 -20.41
CA GLY A 81 -25.25 5.49 -19.26
C GLY A 81 -25.09 4.78 -17.91
N LEU A 82 -25.70 3.59 -17.76
CA LEU A 82 -25.53 2.76 -16.56
C LEU A 82 -24.07 2.33 -16.37
N GLN A 83 -23.41 1.89 -17.44
CA GLN A 83 -22.02 1.45 -17.39
C GLN A 83 -21.06 2.59 -17.04
N SER A 84 -21.33 3.81 -17.51
CA SER A 84 -20.58 5.01 -17.13
C SER A 84 -20.65 5.24 -15.62
N GLY A 85 -21.85 5.13 -15.04
CA GLY A 85 -22.04 5.19 -13.59
C GLY A 85 -21.26 4.11 -12.82
N VAL A 86 -21.21 2.88 -13.35
CA VAL A 86 -20.41 1.78 -12.78
C VAL A 86 -18.91 2.11 -12.78
N ILE A 87 -18.38 2.65 -13.89
CA ILE A 87 -16.97 3.06 -14.00
C ILE A 87 -16.67 4.16 -13.00
N THR A 88 -17.50 5.21 -12.93
CA THR A 88 -17.31 6.31 -11.97
C THR A 88 -17.30 5.80 -10.53
N ASN A 89 -18.28 4.98 -10.13
CA ASN A 89 -18.36 4.45 -8.78
C ASN A 89 -17.16 3.53 -8.45
N THR A 90 -16.77 2.66 -9.39
CA THR A 90 -15.61 1.78 -9.19
C THR A 90 -14.31 2.58 -9.12
N GLY A 91 -14.19 3.66 -9.89
CA GLY A 91 -13.07 4.60 -9.80
C GLY A 91 -12.97 5.23 -8.41
N LEU A 92 -14.08 5.69 -7.84
CA LEU A 92 -14.10 6.19 -6.46
C LEU A 92 -13.71 5.12 -5.43
N GLN A 93 -14.11 3.86 -5.65
CA GLN A 93 -13.71 2.74 -4.80
C GLN A 93 -12.20 2.46 -4.87
N VAL A 94 -11.59 2.54 -6.06
CA VAL A 94 -10.13 2.43 -6.23
C VAL A 94 -9.43 3.51 -5.41
N GLU A 95 -9.86 4.76 -5.54
CA GLU A 95 -9.26 5.88 -4.80
C GLU A 95 -9.41 5.72 -3.28
N SER A 96 -10.58 5.27 -2.81
CA SER A 96 -10.80 4.96 -1.41
C SER A 96 -9.88 3.84 -0.91
N ALA A 97 -9.73 2.75 -1.67
CA ALA A 97 -8.86 1.64 -1.31
C ALA A 97 -7.38 2.06 -1.27
N LYS A 98 -6.94 2.89 -2.21
CA LYS A 98 -5.58 3.46 -2.24
C LYS A 98 -5.28 4.32 -1.03
N ARG A 99 -6.24 5.14 -0.58
CA ARG A 99 -6.08 5.95 0.65
C ARG A 99 -5.89 5.07 1.89
N VAL A 100 -6.65 3.98 2.00
CA VAL A 100 -6.51 3.03 3.11
C VAL A 100 -5.15 2.32 3.07
N LEU A 101 -4.70 1.90 1.89
CA LEU A 101 -3.36 1.33 1.71
C LEU A 101 -2.27 2.31 2.15
N LEU A 102 -2.33 3.55 1.67
CA LEU A 102 -1.36 4.59 2.01
C LEU A 102 -1.30 4.84 3.53
N GLN A 103 -2.45 4.85 4.21
CA GLN A 103 -2.48 4.98 5.68
C GLN A 103 -1.78 3.80 6.38
N ALA A 104 -1.94 2.57 5.86
CA ALA A 104 -1.28 1.40 6.40
C ALA A 104 0.24 1.45 6.16
N GLU A 105 0.68 1.94 5.00
CA GLU A 105 2.09 2.17 4.68
C GLU A 105 2.73 3.20 5.62
N TYR A 106 2.06 4.34 5.87
CA TYR A 106 2.52 5.32 6.84
C TYR A 106 2.65 4.73 8.25
N ARG A 107 1.68 3.92 8.69
CA ARG A 107 1.74 3.26 9.98
C ARG A 107 2.93 2.29 10.08
N LEU A 108 3.16 1.50 9.03
CA LEU A 108 4.30 0.58 8.95
C LEU A 108 5.63 1.34 8.99
N ALA A 109 5.77 2.41 8.20
CA ALA A 109 6.95 3.26 8.20
C ALA A 109 7.22 3.86 9.59
N GLY A 110 6.18 4.35 10.26
CA GLY A 110 6.27 4.87 11.63
C GLY A 110 6.77 3.82 12.63
N LEU A 111 6.23 2.59 12.59
CA LEU A 111 6.67 1.51 13.47
C LEU A 111 8.13 1.12 13.22
N ASN A 112 8.56 1.04 11.95
CA ASN A 112 9.95 0.79 11.60
C ASN A 112 10.89 1.87 12.12
N GLN A 113 10.48 3.15 12.03
CA GLN A 113 11.25 4.25 12.58
C GLN A 113 11.37 4.16 14.10
N VAL A 114 10.28 3.82 14.80
CA VAL A 114 10.30 3.61 16.26
C VAL A 114 11.24 2.47 16.63
N LEU A 115 11.19 1.33 15.93
CA LEU A 115 12.09 0.21 16.17
C LEU A 115 13.56 0.63 16.02
N LYS A 116 13.89 1.33 14.93
CA LYS A 116 15.24 1.83 14.66
C LYS A 116 15.75 2.73 15.78
N THR A 117 14.93 3.68 16.24
CA THR A 117 15.28 4.57 17.35
C THR A 117 15.52 3.79 18.65
N ARG A 118 14.65 2.82 18.97
CA ARG A 118 14.83 1.99 20.17
C ARG A 118 16.10 1.15 20.12
N GLN A 119 16.45 0.60 18.95
CA GLN A 119 17.68 -0.13 18.75
C GLN A 119 18.92 0.77 18.93
N SER A 120 18.91 1.98 18.38
CA SER A 120 20.02 2.92 18.56
C SER A 120 20.21 3.34 20.01
N ASP A 121 19.11 3.57 20.73
CA ASP A 121 19.15 3.95 22.16
C ASP A 121 19.78 2.85 23.01
N LEU A 122 19.45 1.58 22.74
CA LEU A 122 20.01 0.43 23.44
C LEU A 122 21.51 0.29 23.18
N VAL A 123 21.95 0.42 21.93
CA VAL A 123 23.38 0.41 21.59
C VAL A 123 24.13 1.52 22.32
N LEU A 124 23.54 2.71 22.41
CA LEU A 124 24.16 3.85 23.08
C LEU A 124 24.23 3.67 24.61
N VAL A 125 23.24 3.01 25.22
CA VAL A 125 23.27 2.63 26.64
C VAL A 125 24.36 1.59 26.91
N GLU A 126 24.46 0.53 26.09
CA GLU A 126 25.49 -0.50 26.26
C GLU A 126 26.90 0.07 26.08
N ARG A 127 27.13 0.91 25.06
CA ARG A 127 28.43 1.60 24.87
C ARG A 127 28.83 2.44 26.08
N ARG A 128 27.88 3.18 26.67
CA ARG A 128 28.14 3.97 27.88
C ARG A 128 28.49 3.08 29.08
N ARG A 129 27.87 1.91 29.18
CA ARG A 129 28.15 0.93 30.23
C ARG A 129 29.54 0.30 30.07
N GLU A 130 29.90 -0.11 28.86
CA GLU A 130 31.22 -0.66 28.52
C GLU A 130 32.34 0.35 28.77
N GLN A 131 32.13 1.61 28.35
CA GLN A 131 33.09 2.68 28.58
C GLN A 131 33.32 2.90 30.09
N ARG A 132 32.24 2.96 30.88
CA ARG A 132 32.33 3.13 32.34
C ARG A 132 33.12 2.01 33.01
N GLN A 133 32.86 0.75 32.63
CA GLN A 133 33.60 -0.40 33.16
C GLN A 133 35.09 -0.34 32.80
N THR A 134 35.39 0.08 31.57
CA THR A 134 36.77 0.24 31.09
C THR A 134 37.51 1.33 31.87
N ASP A 135 36.86 2.48 32.09
CA ASP A 135 37.40 3.60 32.85
C ASP A 135 37.65 3.21 34.32
N GLU A 136 36.72 2.49 34.95
CA GLU A 136 36.86 1.97 36.32
C GLU A 136 38.04 0.99 36.43
N PHE A 137 38.21 0.09 35.46
CA PHE A 137 39.33 -0.84 35.42
C PHE A 137 40.68 -0.12 35.23
N ALA A 138 40.73 0.86 34.33
CA ALA A 138 41.91 1.69 34.13
C ALA A 138 42.26 2.46 35.41
N ALA A 139 41.29 3.07 36.08
CA ALA A 139 41.48 3.78 37.34
C ALA A 139 42.02 2.86 38.45
N MET A 140 41.49 1.64 38.58
CA MET A 140 42.01 0.64 39.54
C MET A 140 43.46 0.25 39.24
N LEU A 141 43.80 0.00 37.96
CA LEU A 141 45.17 -0.30 37.57
C LEU A 141 46.13 0.87 37.82
N HIS A 142 45.68 2.09 37.55
CA HIS A 142 46.45 3.31 37.84
C HIS A 142 46.67 3.47 39.34
N ALA A 143 45.63 3.36 40.17
CA ALA A 143 45.74 3.44 41.63
C ALA A 143 46.74 2.40 42.20
N ARG A 144 46.72 1.17 41.67
CA ARG A 144 47.66 0.12 42.04
C ARG A 144 49.10 0.41 41.59
N LYS A 145 49.30 1.06 40.44
CA LYS A 145 50.63 1.47 39.96
C LYS A 145 51.18 2.69 40.71
N THR A 146 50.32 3.61 41.14
CA THR A 146 50.71 4.82 41.88
C THR A 146 50.94 4.59 43.37
N HIS A 147 50.48 3.46 43.92
CA HIS A 147 50.87 2.96 45.23
C HIS A 147 51.91 1.82 45.09
N PRO A 148 53.20 2.12 44.83
CA PRO A 148 54.24 1.14 45.09
C PRO A 148 54.23 0.89 46.59
N SER A 149 54.07 -0.37 46.99
CA SER A 149 54.24 -0.81 48.37
C SER A 149 55.58 -0.29 48.89
N ARG A 150 55.52 0.72 49.78
CA ARG A 150 56.59 1.07 50.72
C ARG A 150 56.68 -0.07 51.75
N THR A 151 57.11 -1.26 51.31
CA THR A 151 57.72 -2.23 52.21
C THR A 151 59.19 -1.87 52.26
N GLY A 152 59.51 -0.98 53.21
CA GLY A 152 60.88 -0.65 53.57
C GLY A 152 61.59 -1.87 54.14
N GLU A 153 62.83 -2.04 53.71
CA GLU A 153 63.83 -2.89 54.35
C GLU A 153 64.22 -2.32 55.74
N LEU A 154 64.24 -3.22 56.74
CA LEU A 154 65.23 -3.45 57.84
C LEU A 154 65.82 -2.25 58.63
N PRO A 155 66.04 -2.39 59.95
CA PRO A 155 66.92 -3.41 60.57
C PRO A 155 66.27 -4.34 61.59
#